data_AF-A0A261KN42-F1
#
_entry.id   AF-A0A261KN42-F1
#
_cell.length_a   1.000
_cell.length_b   1.000
_cell.length_c   1.000
_cell.angle_alpha   90.00
_cell.angle_beta   90.00
_cell.angle_gamma   90.00
#
_symmetry.space_group_name_H-M   'P 1'
#
loop_
_entity.id
_entity.type
_entity.pdbx_description
1 polymer ?
#
loop_
_entity_poly.entity_id
_entity_poly.type
_entity_poly.pdbx_seq_one_letter_code
_entity_poly.pdbx_strand_id
1 'polypeptide(L)'
;MAYWNLNNIETKLEPHIKEIYKYTFTNLSGINEVLFLSVFQGVGRQIVVSFNQPKIESLLSIGLFASDLETITLLEGGKSLVLWKYAISISRLKQQANFVSFNELNNLFHYIKNDYSYYLSDQSIVNKDIFIQDGAGELRQEVINQRDYHAVPSYIPNYFTEVTLLYSTREIPIYIPRSFLSTIPQPLTCLLEALPLYVWIIQKNQEEVNNLYREFLVAIAYWLWQFNPSLNPIIQSLVSQYRVIIIQLSLPSSKTWFEANKRQNFSEDITPINITVDTSSGTINVTILPEASRNFLQVDNSAEREMMKYILTGFRELLPEQEQENLSDEIISKIIEIHPPLGLKKQIIYLDSSINPELDPKKLPAYQKVQKADINKLLDDLGDYLNSVKKYPQGKIPENERTKFLNNEVFGFFYSKLKKLVASLNPENLLENLISYHEAIVHQVNEHRLTIPTRLACFSSIPERYKNIQKEMLENNQTALASRFIIEYVVAQPPTGIRAFSLSIYDRLPNN
;
A
#
# COMPACT_ATOMS: atom_id res chain seq x y z
N MET A 1 30.79 1.36 33.55
CA MET A 1 29.42 0.84 33.41
C MET A 1 28.46 1.96 33.74
N ALA A 2 27.88 2.63 32.74
CA ALA A 2 26.81 3.59 32.97
C ALA A 2 25.50 2.80 33.10
N TYR A 3 25.09 2.50 34.35
CA TYR A 3 23.75 2.02 34.64
C TYR A 3 22.80 3.21 34.46
N TRP A 4 22.14 3.30 33.31
CA TRP A 4 20.95 4.14 33.20
C TRP A 4 19.91 3.57 34.17
N ASN A 5 19.55 4.33 35.20
CA ASN A 5 18.58 3.91 36.21
C ASN A 5 17.16 3.95 35.62
N LEU A 6 16.80 2.89 34.88
CA LEU A 6 15.49 2.73 34.23
C LEU A 6 14.32 2.74 35.23
N ASN A 7 14.56 2.39 36.51
CA ASN A 7 13.53 2.42 37.56
C ASN A 7 12.97 3.84 37.80
N ASN A 8 13.76 4.89 37.55
CA ASN A 8 13.30 6.29 37.64
C ASN A 8 12.42 6.69 36.44
N ILE A 9 12.55 5.99 35.31
CA ILE A 9 11.71 6.24 34.13
C ILE A 9 10.36 5.56 34.32
N GLU A 10 10.32 4.32 34.78
CA GLU A 10 9.06 3.59 35.05
C GLU A 10 8.16 4.33 36.04
N THR A 11 8.74 4.80 37.14
CA THR A 11 8.02 5.54 38.19
C THR A 11 7.49 6.91 37.72
N LYS A 12 8.04 7.47 36.63
CA LYS A 12 7.56 8.72 36.01
C LYS A 12 6.61 8.49 34.83
N LEU A 13 6.77 7.38 34.12
CA LEU A 13 5.99 7.07 32.92
C LEU A 13 4.54 6.71 33.26
N GLU A 14 4.30 5.90 34.30
CA GLU A 14 2.95 5.50 34.68
C GLU A 14 2.07 6.69 35.12
N PRO A 15 2.54 7.61 36.00
CA PRO A 15 1.78 8.82 36.32
C PRO A 15 1.54 9.71 35.10
N HIS A 16 2.51 9.83 34.21
CA HIS A 16 2.38 10.68 33.03
C HIS A 16 1.38 10.11 32.01
N ILE A 17 1.36 8.79 31.80
CA ILE A 17 0.33 8.13 30.98
C ILE A 17 -1.06 8.36 31.57
N LYS A 18 -1.22 8.26 32.90
CA LYS A 18 -2.49 8.55 33.59
C LYS A 18 -2.93 10.00 33.38
N GLU A 19 -2.00 10.94 33.49
CA GLU A 19 -2.24 12.36 33.27
C GLU A 19 -2.71 12.63 31.84
N ILE A 20 -2.00 12.11 30.84
CA ILE A 20 -2.37 12.25 29.43
C ILE A 20 -3.73 11.61 29.18
N TYR A 21 -3.96 10.39 29.66
CA TYR A 21 -5.24 9.70 29.50
C TYR A 21 -6.41 10.55 30.03
N LYS A 22 -6.28 11.07 31.26
CA LYS A 22 -7.29 11.93 31.87
C LYS A 22 -7.48 13.22 31.09
N TYR A 23 -6.40 13.87 30.67
CA TYR A 23 -6.44 15.09 29.85
C TYR A 23 -7.18 14.84 28.54
N THR A 24 -6.84 13.76 27.81
CA THR A 24 -7.44 13.41 26.52
C THR A 24 -8.96 13.25 26.63
N PHE A 25 -9.46 12.48 27.60
CA PHE A 25 -10.91 12.26 27.74
C PHE A 25 -11.66 13.43 28.40
N THR A 26 -10.99 14.32 29.13
CA THR A 26 -11.62 15.48 29.78
C THR A 26 -11.66 16.71 28.88
N ASN A 27 -10.60 16.94 28.11
CA ASN A 27 -10.40 18.19 27.37
C ASN A 27 -10.58 18.07 25.85
N LEU A 28 -10.53 16.86 25.29
CA LEU A 28 -10.77 16.64 23.86
C LEU A 28 -12.15 16.01 23.67
N SER A 29 -12.97 16.63 22.81
CA SER A 29 -14.27 16.09 22.41
C SER A 29 -14.09 15.04 21.31
N GLY A 30 -15.02 14.07 21.26
CA GLY A 30 -15.07 13.08 20.17
C GLY A 30 -14.05 11.94 20.24
N ILE A 31 -13.26 11.82 21.32
CA ILE A 31 -12.33 10.70 21.51
C ILE A 31 -13.09 9.49 22.06
N ASN A 32 -13.05 8.38 21.32
CA ASN A 32 -13.68 7.12 21.74
C ASN A 32 -12.73 6.20 22.49
N GLU A 33 -11.49 6.09 22.02
CA GLU A 33 -10.52 5.09 22.46
C GLU A 33 -9.09 5.67 22.29
N VAL A 34 -8.11 5.25 23.11
CA VAL A 34 -6.72 5.76 23.08
C VAL A 34 -5.72 4.61 23.18
N LEU A 35 -4.67 4.65 22.35
CA LEU A 35 -3.55 3.71 22.37
C LEU A 35 -2.26 4.46 22.71
N PHE A 36 -1.54 3.98 23.70
CA PHE A 36 -0.22 4.49 24.05
C PHE A 36 0.86 3.66 23.37
N LEU A 37 1.64 4.29 22.50
CA LEU A 37 2.82 3.69 21.88
C LEU A 37 4.06 4.21 22.60
N SER A 38 4.80 3.31 23.25
CA SER A 38 6.10 3.62 23.84
C SER A 38 7.20 3.06 22.93
N VAL A 39 7.98 3.94 22.32
CA VAL A 39 9.02 3.56 21.35
C VAL A 39 10.39 3.75 21.98
N PHE A 40 11.19 2.67 22.00
CA PHE A 40 12.52 2.67 22.60
C PHE A 40 13.60 2.63 21.54
N GLN A 41 14.56 3.54 21.63
CA GLN A 41 15.80 3.48 20.88
C GLN A 41 16.96 3.30 21.85
N GLY A 42 17.56 2.11 21.83
CA GLY A 42 18.81 1.88 22.55
C GLY A 42 20.00 2.45 21.80
N VAL A 43 21.02 2.90 22.53
CA VAL A 43 22.35 3.18 22.00
C VAL A 43 23.30 2.15 22.61
N GLY A 44 23.86 1.25 21.80
CA GLY A 44 24.77 0.19 22.26
C GLY A 44 24.11 -1.19 22.39
N ARG A 45 24.36 -1.91 23.51
CA ARG A 45 23.90 -3.29 23.72
C ARG A 45 22.38 -3.37 23.91
N GLN A 46 21.84 -4.58 23.71
CA GLN A 46 20.42 -4.91 23.92
C GLN A 46 19.95 -4.42 25.29
N ILE A 47 18.97 -3.54 25.28
CA ILE A 47 18.28 -3.06 26.47
C ILE A 47 17.06 -3.94 26.63
N VAL A 48 16.83 -4.48 27.82
CA VAL A 48 15.53 -5.08 28.17
C VAL A 48 14.81 -4.06 29.02
N VAL A 49 13.69 -3.55 28.52
CA VAL A 49 12.83 -2.64 29.29
C VAL A 49 11.48 -3.33 29.47
N SER A 50 11.10 -3.59 30.72
CA SER A 50 9.83 -4.20 31.07
C SER A 50 8.98 -3.19 31.81
N PHE A 51 7.90 -2.72 31.22
CA PHE A 51 6.96 -1.84 31.91
C PHE A 51 5.84 -2.67 32.49
N ASN A 52 5.60 -2.52 33.79
CA ASN A 52 4.29 -2.89 34.34
C ASN A 52 3.27 -1.94 33.72
N GLN A 53 2.37 -2.47 32.89
CA GLN A 53 1.28 -1.68 32.36
C GLN A 53 0.52 -1.06 33.54
N PRO A 54 0.15 0.23 33.47
CA PRO A 54 -0.71 0.84 34.47
C PRO A 54 -1.94 -0.06 34.63
N LYS A 55 -2.28 -0.43 35.87
CA LYS A 55 -3.53 -1.19 36.17
C LYS A 55 -4.75 -0.29 36.02
N ILE A 56 -4.93 0.28 34.84
CA ILE A 56 -6.11 1.04 34.46
C ILE A 56 -6.89 0.09 33.55
N GLU A 57 -8.05 -0.36 34.03
CA GLU A 57 -8.98 -1.11 33.19
C GLU A 57 -9.24 -0.30 31.91
N SER A 58 -9.16 -0.97 30.75
CA SER A 58 -9.34 -0.42 29.38
C SER A 58 -8.18 0.35 28.72
N LEU A 59 -7.03 0.56 29.38
CA LEU A 59 -5.88 1.20 28.73
C LEU A 59 -5.19 0.25 27.73
N LEU A 60 -5.13 0.62 26.45
CA LEU A 60 -4.30 -0.07 25.46
C LEU A 60 -2.91 0.57 25.41
N SER A 61 -1.88 -0.24 25.56
CA SER A 61 -0.49 0.20 25.44
C SER A 61 0.38 -0.87 24.77
N ILE A 62 1.31 -0.43 23.92
CA ILE A 62 2.33 -1.27 23.30
C ILE A 62 3.69 -0.60 23.53
N GLY A 63 4.65 -1.38 24.02
CA GLY A 63 6.05 -0.95 24.14
C GLY A 63 6.92 -1.72 23.17
N LEU A 64 7.60 -1.05 22.25
CA LEU A 64 8.43 -1.71 21.23
C LEU A 64 9.70 -0.91 20.90
N PHE A 65 10.69 -1.57 20.28
CA PHE A 65 11.87 -0.86 19.80
C PHE A 65 11.59 -0.11 18.50
N ALA A 66 12.33 0.96 18.23
CA ALA A 66 12.19 1.71 16.98
C ALA A 66 12.48 0.83 15.74
N SER A 67 13.41 -0.12 15.84
CA SER A 67 13.68 -1.10 14.78
C SER A 67 12.52 -2.07 14.54
N ASP A 68 11.78 -2.43 15.60
CA ASP A 68 10.56 -3.23 15.47
C ASP A 68 9.46 -2.38 14.81
N LEU A 69 9.32 -1.11 15.20
CA LEU A 69 8.34 -0.20 14.61
C LEU A 69 8.62 0.02 13.12
N GLU A 70 9.89 0.17 12.74
CA GLU A 70 10.33 0.25 11.35
C GLU A 70 9.94 -1.02 10.59
N THR A 71 10.24 -2.20 11.13
CA THR A 71 9.86 -3.49 10.52
C THR A 71 8.34 -3.56 10.29
N ILE A 72 7.54 -3.18 11.29
CA ILE A 72 6.08 -3.17 11.20
C ILE A 72 5.61 -2.18 10.13
N THR A 73 6.19 -0.98 10.09
CA THR A 73 5.85 0.05 9.11
C THR A 73 6.18 -0.40 7.69
N LEU A 74 7.27 -1.15 7.50
CA LEU A 74 7.68 -1.68 6.21
C LEU A 74 6.85 -2.87 5.74
N LEU A 75 6.25 -3.66 6.64
CA LEU A 75 5.36 -4.77 6.29
C LEU A 75 3.90 -4.35 6.12
N GLU A 76 3.41 -3.56 7.07
CA GLU A 76 1.99 -3.24 7.24
C GLU A 76 1.67 -1.77 6.87
N GLY A 77 2.67 -1.03 6.39
CA GLY A 77 2.52 0.35 5.92
C GLY A 77 1.40 0.48 4.88
N GLY A 78 0.57 1.51 5.04
CA GLY A 78 -0.62 1.73 4.22
C GLY A 78 -1.91 1.10 4.78
N LYS A 79 -1.83 0.22 5.79
CA LYS A 79 -3.01 -0.25 6.52
C LYS A 79 -3.22 0.58 7.80
N SER A 80 -4.27 1.38 7.81
CA SER A 80 -4.68 2.16 8.99
C SER A 80 -4.96 1.25 10.19
N LEU A 81 -4.68 1.69 11.41
CA LEU A 81 -5.10 1.00 12.65
C LEU A 81 -4.56 -0.43 12.87
N VAL A 82 -3.54 -0.91 12.15
CA VAL A 82 -2.98 -2.26 12.38
C VAL A 82 -2.49 -2.44 13.82
N LEU A 83 -1.67 -1.51 14.31
CA LEU A 83 -1.19 -1.53 15.71
C LEU A 83 -2.34 -1.43 16.71
N TRP A 84 -3.38 -0.68 16.39
CA TRP A 84 -4.58 -0.54 17.21
C TRP A 84 -5.33 -1.87 17.35
N LYS A 85 -5.58 -2.56 16.23
CA LYS A 85 -6.28 -3.85 16.23
C LYS A 85 -5.46 -4.93 16.90
N TYR A 86 -4.15 -4.95 16.64
CA TYR A 86 -3.21 -5.80 17.37
C TYR A 86 -3.28 -5.55 18.88
N ALA A 87 -3.27 -4.28 19.33
CA ALA A 87 -3.35 -3.93 20.75
C ALA A 87 -4.62 -4.49 21.42
N ILE A 88 -5.77 -4.42 20.73
CA ILE A 88 -7.03 -4.99 21.20
C ILE A 88 -6.91 -6.51 21.36
N SER A 89 -6.41 -7.19 20.33
CA SER A 89 -6.33 -8.65 20.30
C SER A 89 -5.38 -9.18 21.36
N ILE A 90 -4.20 -8.57 21.54
CA ILE A 90 -3.26 -8.98 22.58
C ILE A 90 -3.77 -8.65 23.99
N SER A 91 -4.49 -7.54 24.18
CA SER A 91 -5.10 -7.20 25.46
C SER A 91 -6.16 -8.22 25.88
N ARG A 92 -7.01 -8.66 24.94
CA ARG A 92 -7.98 -9.75 25.17
C ARG A 92 -7.30 -11.06 25.54
N LEU A 93 -6.25 -11.43 24.81
CA LEU A 93 -5.48 -12.64 25.09
C LEU A 93 -4.90 -12.63 26.51
N LYS A 94 -4.29 -11.50 26.92
CA LYS A 94 -3.75 -11.28 28.27
C LYS A 94 -4.80 -11.34 29.39
N GLN A 95 -6.08 -11.09 29.08
CA GLN A 95 -7.18 -11.23 30.04
C GLN A 95 -7.66 -12.67 30.20
N GLN A 96 -7.55 -13.49 29.15
CA GLN A 96 -8.06 -14.87 29.12
C GLN A 96 -6.99 -15.90 29.52
N ALA A 97 -5.73 -15.59 29.27
CA ALA A 97 -4.59 -16.49 29.43
C ALA A 97 -3.40 -15.78 30.09
N ASN A 98 -2.60 -16.53 30.84
CA ASN A 98 -1.28 -16.10 31.27
C ASN A 98 -0.36 -16.07 30.03
N PHE A 99 -0.10 -14.86 29.56
CA PHE A 99 0.67 -14.65 28.35
C PHE A 99 2.11 -14.25 28.69
N VAL A 100 3.08 -15.08 28.29
CA VAL A 100 4.51 -14.80 28.49
C VAL A 100 5.16 -14.54 27.13
N SER A 101 5.70 -13.34 26.96
CA SER A 101 6.45 -12.94 25.77
C SER A 101 7.63 -12.05 26.13
N PHE A 102 8.70 -12.17 25.33
CA PHE A 102 9.95 -11.45 25.50
C PHE A 102 10.15 -10.34 24.46
N ASN A 103 9.30 -10.25 23.43
CA ASN A 103 9.37 -9.23 22.38
C ASN A 103 7.99 -9.02 21.72
N GLU A 104 7.56 -7.76 21.56
CA GLU A 104 6.32 -7.41 20.86
C GLU A 104 6.33 -7.79 19.38
N LEU A 105 7.49 -7.77 18.71
CA LEU A 105 7.56 -8.19 17.30
C LEU A 105 7.29 -9.70 17.13
N ASN A 106 7.65 -10.52 18.12
CA ASN A 106 7.30 -11.95 18.11
C ASN A 106 5.79 -12.14 18.25
N ASN A 107 5.15 -11.41 19.16
CA ASN A 107 3.70 -11.47 19.32
C ASN A 107 2.98 -11.09 18.02
N LEU A 108 3.44 -10.01 17.39
CA LEU A 108 2.88 -9.57 16.12
C LEU A 108 3.11 -10.59 14.99
N PHE A 109 4.25 -11.29 14.96
CA PHE A 109 4.47 -12.37 14.00
C PHE A 109 3.37 -13.42 14.07
N HIS A 110 3.07 -13.95 15.26
CA HIS A 110 2.01 -14.97 15.42
C HIS A 110 0.64 -14.41 15.06
N TYR A 111 0.37 -13.16 15.43
CA TYR A 111 -0.86 -12.48 15.05
C TYR A 111 -1.02 -12.40 13.52
N ILE A 112 0.03 -11.97 12.78
CA ILE A 112 -0.02 -11.84 11.32
C ILE A 112 -0.10 -13.22 10.65
N LYS A 113 0.72 -14.19 11.06
CA LYS A 113 0.75 -15.53 10.44
C LYS A 113 -0.54 -16.33 10.68
N ASN A 114 -1.25 -16.07 11.79
CA ASN A 114 -2.58 -16.59 12.06
C ASN A 114 -3.71 -15.68 11.55
N ASP A 115 -3.45 -15.01 10.42
CA ASP A 115 -4.42 -14.20 9.68
C ASP A 115 -5.00 -13.00 10.45
N TYR A 116 -4.20 -12.35 11.29
CA TYR A 116 -4.61 -11.28 12.20
C TYR A 116 -5.55 -11.76 13.31
N SER A 117 -5.27 -12.94 13.88
CA SER A 117 -5.95 -13.49 15.06
C SER A 117 -4.99 -14.24 15.98
N TYR A 118 -5.40 -14.44 17.24
CA TYR A 118 -4.76 -15.38 18.16
C TYR A 118 -5.58 -16.65 18.39
N TYR A 119 -6.67 -16.81 17.64
CA TYR A 119 -7.47 -18.02 17.67
C TYR A 119 -6.66 -19.18 17.06
N LEU A 120 -6.42 -20.22 17.85
CA LEU A 120 -5.64 -21.40 17.45
C LEU A 120 -6.51 -22.60 17.08
N SER A 121 -7.55 -22.87 17.86
CA SER A 121 -8.45 -24.01 17.64
C SER A 121 -9.74 -23.87 18.44
N ASP A 122 -10.76 -24.63 18.03
CA ASP A 122 -12.01 -24.74 18.78
C ASP A 122 -11.82 -25.41 20.15
N GLN A 123 -10.75 -26.19 20.35
CA GLN A 123 -10.55 -26.95 21.59
C GLN A 123 -10.31 -26.01 22.77
N SER A 124 -10.96 -26.29 23.90
CA SER A 124 -10.71 -25.55 25.15
C SER A 124 -9.22 -25.65 25.50
N ILE A 125 -8.53 -24.51 25.55
CA ILE A 125 -7.12 -24.45 25.92
C ILE A 125 -7.01 -24.91 27.38
N VAL A 126 -6.56 -26.15 27.58
CA VAL A 126 -6.51 -26.83 28.88
C VAL A 126 -5.46 -26.19 29.82
N ASN A 127 -4.47 -25.49 29.28
CA ASN A 127 -3.44 -24.75 30.02
C ASN A 127 -3.45 -23.27 29.65
N LYS A 128 -3.78 -22.40 30.61
CA LYS A 128 -3.84 -20.94 30.40
C LYS A 128 -2.49 -20.29 30.12
N ASP A 129 -1.37 -21.02 30.16
CA ASP A 129 -0.06 -20.45 29.90
C ASP A 129 0.26 -20.54 28.40
N ILE A 130 0.26 -19.38 27.74
CA ILE A 130 0.63 -19.26 26.33
C ILE A 130 2.05 -18.70 26.25
N PHE A 131 2.94 -19.50 25.68
CA PHE A 131 4.32 -19.13 25.42
C PHE A 131 4.50 -18.85 23.94
N ILE A 132 4.71 -17.58 23.61
CA ILE A 132 5.07 -17.20 22.25
C ILE A 132 6.58 -17.34 22.07
N GLN A 133 6.96 -18.23 21.16
CA GLN A 133 8.35 -18.40 20.72
C GLN A 133 8.68 -17.47 19.55
N ASP A 134 9.97 -17.45 19.20
CA ASP A 134 10.61 -16.62 18.18
C ASP A 134 9.81 -16.45 16.87
N GLY A 135 10.07 -15.37 16.15
CA GLY A 135 9.36 -15.00 14.92
C GLY A 135 9.74 -13.61 14.37
N ALA A 136 10.32 -12.75 15.20
CA ALA A 136 10.84 -11.45 14.79
C ALA A 136 11.91 -11.56 13.69
N GLY A 137 12.74 -12.62 13.73
CA GLY A 137 13.74 -12.89 12.70
C GLY A 137 13.10 -13.10 11.32
N GLU A 138 12.01 -13.88 11.26
CA GLU A 138 11.29 -14.16 10.01
C GLU A 138 10.64 -12.90 9.44
N LEU A 139 10.00 -12.07 10.27
CA LEU A 139 9.43 -10.80 9.81
C LEU A 139 10.51 -9.87 9.23
N ARG A 140 11.68 -9.81 9.85
CA ARG A 140 12.79 -8.99 9.35
C ARG A 140 13.36 -9.55 8.05
N GLN A 141 13.48 -10.88 7.92
CA GLN A 141 13.87 -11.51 6.66
C GLN A 141 12.84 -11.24 5.56
N GLU A 142 11.55 -11.28 5.89
CA GLU A 142 10.46 -10.95 4.98
C GLU A 142 10.58 -9.50 4.48
N VAL A 143 10.84 -8.53 5.37
CA VAL A 143 11.14 -7.14 4.99
C VAL A 143 12.35 -7.06 4.06
N ILE A 144 13.46 -7.72 4.42
CA ILE A 144 14.69 -7.69 3.61
C ILE A 144 14.41 -8.23 2.20
N ASN A 145 13.65 -9.33 2.08
CA ASN A 145 13.33 -9.94 0.79
C ASN A 145 12.34 -9.10 -0.02
N GLN A 146 11.30 -8.53 0.61
CA GLN A 146 10.31 -7.69 -0.07
C GLN A 146 10.88 -6.32 -0.46
N ARG A 147 11.79 -5.76 0.33
CA ARG A 147 12.28 -4.40 0.10
C ARG A 147 13.59 -4.38 -0.68
N ASP A 148 14.41 -5.41 -0.53
CA ASP A 148 15.68 -5.60 -1.23
C ASP A 148 16.57 -4.35 -1.16
N TYR A 149 16.76 -3.82 0.04
CA TYR A 149 17.55 -2.61 0.26
C TYR A 149 19.01 -2.85 -0.11
N HIS A 150 19.53 -2.04 -1.02
CA HIS A 150 20.95 -2.02 -1.33
C HIS A 150 21.36 -0.67 -1.93
N ALA A 151 22.67 -0.43 -1.95
CA ALA A 151 23.26 0.80 -2.49
C ALA A 151 23.71 0.59 -3.94
N VAL A 152 23.39 1.56 -4.79
CA VAL A 152 23.69 1.54 -6.23
C VAL A 152 24.40 2.83 -6.64
N PRO A 153 25.15 2.84 -7.76
CA PRO A 153 25.64 4.09 -8.35
C PRO A 153 24.50 5.07 -8.60
N SER A 154 24.59 6.26 -8.03
CA SER A 154 23.61 7.32 -8.24
C SER A 154 23.72 7.88 -9.66
N TYR A 155 22.64 8.53 -10.13
CA TYR A 155 22.69 9.44 -11.27
C TYR A 155 23.51 10.71 -10.97
N ILE A 156 23.77 10.98 -9.69
CA ILE A 156 24.70 12.02 -9.25
C ILE A 156 26.13 11.45 -9.26
N PRO A 157 27.09 12.09 -9.96
CA PRO A 157 28.46 11.60 -10.03
C PRO A 157 29.08 11.38 -8.64
N ASN A 158 29.78 10.25 -8.48
CA ASN A 158 30.50 9.84 -7.25
C ASN A 158 29.62 9.65 -6.01
N TYR A 159 28.30 9.51 -6.16
CA TYR A 159 27.39 9.22 -5.06
C TYR A 159 26.78 7.82 -5.19
N PHE A 160 26.41 7.22 -4.05
CA PHE A 160 25.64 5.98 -4.03
C PHE A 160 24.26 6.29 -3.43
N THR A 161 23.21 5.82 -4.10
CA THR A 161 21.84 5.95 -3.64
C THR A 161 21.38 4.62 -3.05
N GLU A 162 20.79 4.63 -1.87
CA GLU A 162 20.09 3.46 -1.32
C GLU A 162 18.71 3.35 -1.99
N VAL A 163 18.38 2.16 -2.49
CA VAL A 163 17.15 1.90 -3.25
C VAL A 163 16.34 0.76 -2.65
N THR A 164 15.07 0.68 -3.02
CA THR A 164 14.13 -0.37 -2.63
C THR A 164 13.18 -0.73 -3.76
N LEU A 165 12.71 -1.98 -3.80
CA LEU A 165 11.78 -2.45 -4.82
C LEU A 165 10.44 -1.69 -4.79
N LEU A 166 10.00 -1.21 -5.96
CA LEU A 166 8.69 -0.59 -6.13
C LEU A 166 7.56 -1.62 -6.00
N TYR A 167 7.76 -2.82 -6.57
CA TYR A 167 6.74 -3.88 -6.61
C TYR A 167 6.95 -4.97 -5.55
N SER A 168 7.85 -4.75 -4.59
CA SER A 168 8.13 -5.69 -3.51
C SER A 168 8.48 -7.14 -3.94
N THR A 169 8.96 -7.31 -5.18
CA THR A 169 9.42 -8.60 -5.72
C THR A 169 10.60 -8.37 -6.65
N ARG A 170 11.64 -9.21 -6.56
CA ARG A 170 12.81 -9.16 -7.44
C ARG A 170 12.52 -9.58 -8.87
N GLU A 171 11.37 -10.22 -9.13
CA GLU A 171 10.93 -10.56 -10.50
C GLU A 171 10.68 -9.30 -11.35
N ILE A 172 10.37 -8.17 -10.70
CA ILE A 172 10.21 -6.87 -11.33
C ILE A 172 11.32 -5.95 -10.77
N PRO A 173 12.50 -5.90 -11.41
CA PRO A 173 13.69 -5.19 -10.91
C PRO A 173 13.59 -3.67 -11.14
N ILE A 174 12.49 -3.07 -10.68
CA ILE A 174 12.22 -1.64 -10.72
C ILE A 174 12.28 -1.13 -9.28
N TYR A 175 13.18 -0.19 -9.05
CA TYR A 175 13.55 0.31 -7.74
C TYR A 175 13.27 1.82 -7.64
N ILE A 176 13.10 2.30 -6.41
CA ILE A 176 12.96 3.71 -6.05
C ILE A 176 13.93 4.07 -4.93
N PRO A 177 14.44 5.32 -4.87
CA PRO A 177 15.28 5.73 -3.75
C PRO A 177 14.57 5.66 -2.40
N ARG A 178 15.32 5.30 -1.35
CA ARG A 178 14.85 5.32 0.04
C ARG A 178 14.89 6.76 0.57
N SER A 179 13.94 7.60 0.18
CA SER A 179 13.96 9.04 0.51
C SER A 179 13.40 9.42 1.90
N PHE A 180 13.13 8.44 2.80
CA PHE A 180 12.39 8.68 4.06
C PHE A 180 13.02 9.66 5.05
N LEU A 181 14.30 10.02 4.91
CA LEU A 181 15.02 10.90 5.84
C LEU A 181 15.53 12.20 5.20
N SER A 182 15.33 12.40 3.90
CA SER A 182 15.75 13.62 3.20
C SER A 182 14.69 14.70 3.36
N THR A 183 14.99 15.75 4.13
CA THR A 183 14.21 17.00 4.17
C THR A 183 14.30 17.79 2.87
N ILE A 184 15.20 17.40 1.96
CA ILE A 184 15.38 18.00 0.65
C ILE A 184 14.42 17.30 -0.34
N PRO A 185 13.58 18.06 -1.08
CA PRO A 185 12.79 17.50 -2.16
C PRO A 185 13.73 16.89 -3.20
N GLN A 186 13.66 15.58 -3.39
CA GLN A 186 14.35 14.92 -4.49
C GLN A 186 13.41 14.87 -5.70
N PRO A 187 13.93 14.99 -6.93
CA PRO A 187 13.12 14.76 -8.12
C PRO A 187 12.50 13.36 -8.07
N LEU A 188 11.33 13.20 -8.69
CA LEU A 188 10.79 11.86 -8.88
C LEU A 188 11.77 11.05 -9.74
N THR A 189 12.18 9.90 -9.23
CA THR A 189 13.16 9.04 -9.87
C THR A 189 12.81 7.57 -9.68
N CYS A 190 13.16 6.76 -10.66
CA CYS A 190 13.15 5.31 -10.55
C CYS A 190 14.41 4.73 -11.21
N LEU A 191 14.77 3.52 -10.79
CA LEU A 191 15.92 2.78 -11.27
C LEU A 191 15.45 1.45 -11.86
N LEU A 192 16.05 1.06 -12.97
CA LEU A 192 15.90 -0.25 -13.56
C LEU A 192 17.21 -1.05 -13.47
N GLU A 193 17.14 -2.27 -12.95
CA GLU A 193 18.27 -3.21 -12.82
C GLU A 193 18.11 -4.48 -13.67
N ALA A 194 17.27 -4.45 -14.70
CA ALA A 194 17.11 -5.58 -15.62
C ALA A 194 18.20 -5.68 -16.69
N LEU A 195 18.77 -4.53 -17.06
CA LEU A 195 19.70 -4.36 -18.17
C LEU A 195 21.15 -4.51 -17.69
N PRO A 196 22.15 -4.69 -18.59
CA PRO A 196 23.54 -4.94 -18.18
C PRO A 196 24.21 -3.74 -17.48
N LEU A 197 23.51 -2.62 -17.34
CA LEU A 197 23.91 -1.44 -16.59
C LEU A 197 22.69 -0.79 -15.91
N TYR A 198 22.94 0.06 -14.92
CA TYR A 198 21.91 0.79 -14.20
C TYR A 198 21.28 1.88 -15.09
N VAL A 199 19.95 1.84 -15.24
CA VAL A 199 19.21 2.89 -15.96
C VAL A 199 18.37 3.69 -14.98
N TRP A 200 18.75 4.94 -14.77
CA TRP A 200 18.01 5.90 -13.97
C TRP A 200 17.04 6.68 -14.84
N ILE A 201 15.77 6.70 -14.47
CA ILE A 201 14.77 7.57 -15.10
C ILE A 201 14.45 8.67 -14.10
N ILE A 202 14.62 9.94 -14.50
CA ILE A 202 14.55 11.07 -13.59
C ILE A 202 13.68 12.20 -14.14
N GLN A 203 12.97 12.89 -13.26
CA GLN A 203 12.28 14.14 -13.58
C GLN A 203 13.28 15.29 -13.74
N LYS A 204 13.20 16.01 -14.87
CA LYS A 204 14.08 17.15 -15.16
C LYS A 204 13.74 18.41 -14.34
N ASN A 205 12.45 18.76 -14.22
CA ASN A 205 12.00 19.98 -13.55
C ASN A 205 11.42 19.67 -12.17
N GLN A 206 11.98 20.24 -11.09
CA GLN A 206 11.61 19.94 -9.70
C GLN A 206 10.36 20.70 -9.18
N GLU A 207 9.79 21.60 -9.99
CA GLU A 207 8.87 22.63 -9.48
C GLU A 207 7.47 22.11 -9.10
N GLU A 208 7.03 20.97 -9.64
CA GLU A 208 5.78 20.32 -9.22
C GLU A 208 5.94 18.78 -9.18
N VAL A 209 5.74 18.19 -7.99
CA VAL A 209 5.55 16.73 -7.86
C VAL A 209 4.18 16.41 -8.44
N ASN A 210 4.17 15.86 -9.65
CA ASN A 210 2.96 15.58 -10.38
C ASN A 210 2.80 14.06 -10.58
N ASN A 211 1.62 13.51 -10.29
CA ASN A 211 1.30 12.10 -10.51
C ASN A 211 1.57 11.65 -11.95
N LEU A 212 1.42 12.57 -12.91
CA LEU A 212 1.75 12.33 -14.32
C LEU A 212 3.20 11.86 -14.48
N TYR A 213 4.17 12.49 -13.81
CA TYR A 213 5.56 12.05 -13.88
C TYR A 213 5.71 10.62 -13.36
N ARG A 214 5.06 10.28 -12.24
CA ARG A 214 5.15 8.92 -11.68
C ARG A 214 4.68 7.85 -12.67
N GLU A 215 3.56 8.09 -13.36
CA GLU A 215 3.04 7.14 -14.36
C GLU A 215 4.03 6.94 -15.51
N PHE A 216 4.58 8.02 -16.07
CA PHE A 216 5.55 7.92 -17.16
C PHE A 216 6.88 7.28 -16.73
N LEU A 217 7.42 7.65 -15.56
CA LEU A 217 8.64 7.07 -15.02
C LEU A 217 8.50 5.54 -14.86
N VAL A 218 7.40 5.09 -14.26
CA VAL A 218 7.13 3.67 -14.05
C VAL A 218 6.87 2.95 -15.38
N ALA A 219 6.14 3.57 -16.31
CA ALA A 219 5.88 2.98 -17.63
C ALA A 219 7.16 2.78 -18.45
N ILE A 220 8.06 3.76 -18.46
CA ILE A 220 9.36 3.65 -19.15
C ILE A 220 10.19 2.53 -18.51
N ALA A 221 10.29 2.49 -17.18
CA ALA A 221 11.02 1.43 -16.47
C ALA A 221 10.45 0.03 -16.77
N TYR A 222 9.12 -0.09 -16.76
CA TYR A 222 8.41 -1.32 -17.07
C TYR A 222 8.69 -1.80 -18.50
N TRP A 223 8.61 -0.92 -19.51
CA TRP A 223 8.84 -1.32 -20.89
C TRP A 223 10.30 -1.69 -21.15
N LEU A 224 11.25 -0.94 -20.60
CA LEU A 224 12.67 -1.30 -20.69
C LEU A 224 12.97 -2.65 -20.02
N TRP A 225 12.31 -2.95 -18.89
CA TRP A 225 12.37 -4.28 -18.28
C TRP A 225 11.81 -5.35 -19.23
N GLN A 226 10.66 -5.13 -19.85
CA GLN A 226 10.07 -6.07 -20.81
C GLN A 226 10.96 -6.27 -22.05
N PHE A 227 11.68 -5.24 -22.49
CA PHE A 227 12.58 -5.32 -23.63
C PHE A 227 13.91 -6.01 -23.32
N ASN A 228 14.22 -6.28 -22.05
CA ASN A 228 15.47 -6.88 -21.61
C ASN A 228 15.92 -8.07 -22.47
N PRO A 229 15.08 -9.08 -22.81
CA PRO A 229 15.53 -10.23 -23.60
C PRO A 229 16.06 -9.87 -25.00
N SER A 230 15.60 -8.78 -25.59
CA SER A 230 16.05 -8.31 -26.91
C SER A 230 17.10 -7.21 -26.83
N LEU A 231 17.01 -6.33 -25.84
CA LEU A 231 17.87 -5.15 -25.73
C LEU A 231 19.23 -5.49 -25.09
N ASN A 232 19.25 -6.38 -24.09
CA ASN A 232 20.45 -6.74 -23.33
C ASN A 232 21.67 -7.12 -24.19
N PRO A 233 21.57 -8.07 -25.16
CA PRO A 233 22.72 -8.43 -25.99
C PRO A 233 23.25 -7.27 -26.85
N ILE A 234 22.40 -6.31 -27.20
CA ILE A 234 22.74 -5.16 -28.06
C ILE A 234 23.50 -4.10 -27.26
N ILE A 235 23.05 -3.81 -26.04
CA ILE A 235 23.59 -2.70 -25.24
C ILE A 235 24.75 -3.12 -24.31
N GLN A 236 25.26 -4.35 -24.44
CA GLN A 236 26.36 -4.87 -23.63
C GLN A 236 27.64 -4.03 -23.78
N SER A 237 27.90 -3.50 -24.97
CA SER A 237 29.07 -2.65 -25.24
C SER A 237 29.08 -1.36 -24.42
N LEU A 238 27.90 -0.82 -24.10
CA LEU A 238 27.72 0.42 -23.33
C LEU A 238 28.28 0.31 -21.90
N VAL A 239 28.40 -0.89 -21.34
CA VAL A 239 28.94 -1.13 -19.99
C VAL A 239 30.39 -0.67 -19.87
N SER A 240 31.14 -0.70 -20.98
CA SER A 240 32.53 -0.24 -21.00
C SER A 240 32.66 1.29 -20.99
N GLN A 241 31.62 1.99 -21.44
CA GLN A 241 31.62 3.45 -21.65
C GLN A 241 30.89 4.20 -20.53
N TYR A 242 29.81 3.62 -20.00
CA TYR A 242 28.96 4.28 -19.02
C TYR A 242 28.80 3.43 -17.77
N ARG A 243 28.89 4.09 -16.59
CA ARG A 243 28.55 3.46 -15.31
C ARG A 243 27.04 3.38 -15.09
N VAL A 244 26.32 4.38 -15.59
CA VAL A 244 24.87 4.54 -15.51
C VAL A 244 24.38 5.20 -16.81
N ILE A 245 23.17 4.85 -17.26
CA ILE A 245 22.44 5.62 -18.28
C ILE A 245 21.34 6.42 -17.57
N ILE A 246 21.15 7.67 -17.99
CA ILE A 246 20.16 8.57 -17.41
C ILE A 246 19.11 8.90 -18.47
N ILE A 247 17.84 8.62 -18.20
CA ILE A 247 16.69 9.06 -18.99
C ILE A 247 16.07 10.25 -18.27
N GLN A 248 16.26 11.46 -18.79
CA GLN A 248 15.71 12.68 -18.22
C GLN A 248 14.37 13.01 -18.88
N LEU A 249 13.29 12.90 -18.11
CA LEU A 249 11.94 13.18 -18.58
C LEU A 249 11.55 14.64 -18.31
N SER A 250 11.06 15.31 -19.35
CA SER A 250 10.46 16.63 -19.29
C SER A 250 9.01 16.56 -19.78
N LEU A 251 8.07 16.73 -18.85
CA LEU A 251 6.64 16.84 -19.12
C LEU A 251 6.16 18.27 -18.83
N PRO A 252 5.11 18.74 -19.53
CA PRO A 252 4.43 19.98 -19.18
C PRO A 252 3.72 19.86 -17.83
N SER A 253 3.28 21.00 -17.28
CA SER A 253 2.50 20.99 -16.03
C SER A 253 1.19 20.23 -16.22
N SER A 254 0.64 19.67 -15.13
CA SER A 254 -0.65 18.98 -15.18
C SER A 254 -1.71 19.83 -15.90
N LYS A 255 -1.90 21.07 -15.47
CA LYS A 255 -2.93 21.97 -16.04
C LYS A 255 -2.80 22.10 -17.55
N THR A 256 -1.60 22.32 -18.06
CA THR A 256 -1.36 22.48 -19.50
C THR A 256 -1.57 21.19 -20.28
N TRP A 257 -1.22 20.03 -19.69
CA TRP A 257 -1.55 18.71 -20.23
C TRP A 257 -3.07 18.48 -20.33
N PHE A 258 -3.82 18.78 -19.27
CA PHE A 258 -5.29 18.65 -19.24
C PHE A 258 -5.98 19.61 -20.22
N GLU A 259 -5.50 20.85 -20.34
CA GLU A 259 -6.05 21.84 -21.27
C GLU A 259 -5.82 21.48 -22.73
N ALA A 260 -4.66 20.90 -23.05
CA ALA A 260 -4.35 20.46 -24.40
C ALA A 260 -5.36 19.41 -24.91
N ASN A 261 -5.78 18.47 -24.06
CA ASN A 261 -6.81 17.47 -24.42
C ASN A 261 -8.10 18.11 -24.96
N LYS A 262 -8.49 19.29 -24.46
CA LYS A 262 -9.74 19.98 -24.82
C LYS A 262 -9.66 20.74 -26.16
N ARG A 263 -8.48 20.97 -26.73
CA ARG A 263 -8.31 21.80 -27.95
C ARG A 263 -8.62 21.03 -29.22
N GLN A 264 -9.69 21.37 -29.95
CA GLN A 264 -10.15 20.54 -31.09
C GLN A 264 -9.13 20.40 -32.23
N ASN A 265 -8.28 21.40 -32.49
CA ASN A 265 -7.34 21.39 -33.62
C ASN A 265 -5.89 21.42 -33.13
N PHE A 266 -5.14 20.36 -33.41
CA PHE A 266 -3.68 20.38 -33.36
C PHE A 266 -3.13 20.55 -34.78
N SER A 267 -2.01 21.26 -34.92
CA SER A 267 -1.29 21.32 -36.19
C SER A 267 -0.70 19.95 -36.48
N GLU A 268 -0.94 19.40 -37.67
CA GLU A 268 -0.42 18.08 -38.09
C GLU A 268 1.12 18.04 -38.13
N ASP A 269 1.78 19.21 -38.14
CA ASP A 269 3.24 19.35 -38.25
C ASP A 269 4.03 19.24 -36.92
N ILE A 270 3.38 19.06 -35.77
CA ILE A 270 4.08 19.01 -34.47
C ILE A 270 4.40 17.57 -34.09
N THR A 271 5.69 17.22 -33.99
CA THR A 271 6.14 15.97 -33.37
C THR A 271 5.96 16.06 -31.85
N PRO A 272 5.04 15.28 -31.26
CA PRO A 272 4.63 15.46 -29.87
C PRO A 272 5.67 14.94 -28.86
N ILE A 273 6.64 14.14 -29.32
CA ILE A 273 7.72 13.57 -28.51
C ILE A 273 9.04 13.87 -29.22
N ASN A 274 9.98 14.45 -28.49
CA ASN A 274 11.32 14.75 -28.98
C ASN A 274 12.38 14.16 -28.06
N ILE A 275 13.47 13.67 -28.65
CA ILE A 275 14.61 13.14 -27.91
C ILE A 275 15.89 13.83 -28.32
N THR A 276 16.74 14.12 -27.34
CA THR A 276 18.12 14.54 -27.57
C THR A 276 19.06 13.72 -26.69
N VAL A 277 20.15 13.24 -27.27
CA VAL A 277 21.11 12.36 -26.59
C VAL A 277 22.42 13.11 -26.34
N ASP A 278 22.92 13.00 -25.11
CA ASP A 278 24.27 13.41 -24.73
C ASP A 278 25.13 12.15 -24.55
N THR A 279 25.90 11.83 -25.58
CA THR A 279 26.83 10.70 -25.64
C THR A 279 28.04 10.86 -24.73
N SER A 280 28.31 12.07 -24.20
CA SER A 280 29.40 12.26 -23.26
C SER A 280 29.04 11.80 -21.85
N SER A 281 27.77 12.01 -21.45
CA SER A 281 27.27 11.67 -20.12
C SER A 281 26.42 10.40 -20.07
N GLY A 282 26.02 9.85 -21.22
CA GLY A 282 25.10 8.71 -21.28
C GLY A 282 23.66 9.11 -20.98
N THR A 283 23.28 10.34 -21.32
CA THR A 283 21.97 10.91 -20.98
C THR A 283 21.05 11.00 -22.18
N ILE A 284 19.84 10.43 -22.07
CA ILE A 284 18.75 10.54 -23.03
C ILE A 284 17.73 11.53 -22.48
N ASN A 285 17.60 12.70 -23.09
CA ASN A 285 16.57 13.67 -22.73
C ASN A 285 15.30 13.37 -23.53
N VAL A 286 14.20 13.10 -22.82
CA VAL A 286 12.88 12.85 -23.41
C VAL A 286 11.98 14.03 -23.07
N THR A 287 11.55 14.76 -24.10
CA THR A 287 10.59 15.87 -23.96
C THR A 287 9.28 15.48 -24.59
N ILE A 288 8.22 15.42 -23.78
CA ILE A 288 6.87 15.14 -24.24
C ILE A 288 6.09 16.44 -24.19
N LEU A 289 5.52 16.86 -25.31
CA LEU A 289 4.76 18.09 -25.43
C LEU A 289 3.28 17.87 -25.07
N PRO A 290 2.53 18.92 -24.66
CA PRO A 290 1.11 18.79 -24.32
C PRO A 290 0.24 18.15 -25.42
N GLU A 291 0.64 18.29 -26.68
CA GLU A 291 0.00 17.71 -27.86
C GLU A 291 -0.07 16.17 -27.79
N ALA A 292 0.87 15.51 -27.09
CA ALA A 292 0.89 14.07 -26.91
C ALA A 292 -0.28 13.53 -26.07
N SER A 293 -0.90 14.39 -25.26
CA SER A 293 -1.90 14.00 -24.25
C SER A 293 -3.05 13.15 -24.79
N ARG A 294 -3.54 13.46 -26.00
CA ARG A 294 -4.60 12.70 -26.66
C ARG A 294 -4.21 11.29 -27.07
N ASN A 295 -2.97 11.09 -27.47
CA ASN A 295 -2.49 9.77 -27.87
C ASN A 295 -2.45 8.86 -26.64
N PHE A 296 -2.04 9.39 -25.48
CA PHE A 296 -2.03 8.65 -24.21
C PHE A 296 -3.42 8.41 -23.60
N LEU A 297 -4.49 9.05 -24.09
CA LEU A 297 -5.88 8.79 -23.69
C LEU A 297 -6.50 7.56 -24.35
N GLN A 298 -5.88 7.03 -25.42
CA GLN A 298 -6.41 5.88 -26.14
C GLN A 298 -6.47 4.63 -25.25
N VAL A 299 -7.39 3.72 -25.58
CA VAL A 299 -7.61 2.47 -24.83
C VAL A 299 -6.44 1.49 -25.02
N ASP A 300 -5.73 1.60 -26.14
CA ASP A 300 -4.57 0.77 -26.45
C ASP A 300 -3.24 1.40 -26.02
N ASN A 301 -2.16 0.67 -26.24
CA ASN A 301 -0.79 1.08 -25.96
C ASN A 301 -0.09 1.81 -27.11
N SER A 302 -0.80 2.30 -28.13
CA SER A 302 -0.19 2.93 -29.32
C SER A 302 0.78 4.07 -28.98
N ALA A 303 0.40 4.98 -28.09
CA ALA A 303 1.24 6.09 -27.65
C ALA A 303 2.48 5.65 -26.88
N GLU A 304 2.38 4.59 -26.09
CA GLU A 304 3.53 4.01 -25.39
C GLU A 304 4.48 3.34 -26.36
N ARG A 305 3.96 2.64 -27.37
CA ARG A 305 4.78 2.06 -28.44
C ARG A 305 5.55 3.14 -29.19
N GLU A 306 4.90 4.26 -29.51
CA GLU A 306 5.54 5.41 -30.13
C GLU A 306 6.63 6.02 -29.23
N MET A 307 6.31 6.32 -27.97
CA MET A 307 7.28 6.83 -26.99
C MET A 307 8.50 5.92 -26.85
N MET A 308 8.26 4.61 -26.74
CA MET A 308 9.33 3.64 -26.58
C MET A 308 10.18 3.48 -27.85
N LYS A 309 9.62 3.68 -29.06
CA LYS A 309 10.43 3.75 -30.30
C LYS A 309 11.46 4.87 -30.21
N TYR A 310 11.04 6.07 -29.82
CA TYR A 310 11.97 7.19 -29.62
C TYR A 310 13.01 6.85 -28.54
N ILE A 311 12.61 6.31 -27.39
CA ILE A 311 13.58 5.95 -26.35
C ILE A 311 14.62 4.95 -26.86
N LEU A 312 14.20 3.95 -27.65
CA LEU A 312 15.11 3.00 -28.30
C LEU A 312 16.03 3.65 -29.33
N THR A 313 15.57 4.66 -30.09
CA THR A 313 16.48 5.44 -30.95
C THR A 313 17.50 6.22 -30.12
N GLY A 314 17.12 6.68 -28.92
CA GLY A 314 18.05 7.28 -27.97
C GLY A 314 19.15 6.30 -27.52
N PHE A 315 18.80 5.04 -27.24
CA PHE A 315 19.79 3.99 -26.97
C PHE A 315 20.68 3.70 -28.18
N ARG A 316 20.14 3.75 -29.40
CA ARG A 316 20.96 3.61 -30.63
C ARG A 316 22.02 4.70 -30.70
N GLU A 317 21.65 5.96 -30.46
CA GLU A 317 22.60 7.07 -30.52
C GLU A 317 23.71 6.99 -29.46
N LEU A 318 23.46 6.30 -28.33
CA LEU A 318 24.48 6.02 -27.33
C LEU A 318 25.47 4.92 -27.74
N LEU A 319 25.11 4.05 -28.69
CA LEU A 319 26.00 3.00 -29.18
C LEU A 319 27.14 3.60 -30.02
N PRO A 320 28.33 2.98 -29.99
CA PRO A 320 29.39 3.30 -30.94
C PRO A 320 28.87 3.22 -32.38
N GLU A 321 29.32 4.12 -33.26
CA GLU A 321 28.83 4.21 -34.66
C GLU A 321 28.80 2.86 -35.39
N GLN A 322 29.80 2.01 -35.13
CA GLN A 322 29.93 0.67 -35.73
C GLN A 322 28.85 -0.33 -35.28
N GLU A 323 28.21 -0.08 -34.14
CA GLU A 323 27.20 -0.96 -33.54
C GLU A 323 25.79 -0.39 -33.66
N GLN A 324 25.61 0.83 -34.16
CA GLN A 324 24.28 1.45 -34.32
C GLN A 324 23.36 0.64 -35.24
N GLU A 325 23.91 -0.09 -36.20
CA GLU A 325 23.16 -1.01 -37.07
C GLU A 325 22.52 -2.18 -36.30
N ASN A 326 23.09 -2.56 -35.15
CA ASN A 326 22.52 -3.60 -34.28
C ASN A 326 21.19 -3.15 -33.63
N LEU A 327 20.89 -1.85 -33.67
CA LEU A 327 19.60 -1.28 -33.25
C LEU A 327 18.96 -0.45 -34.37
N SER A 328 18.99 -0.97 -35.60
CA SER A 328 18.34 -0.36 -36.76
C SER A 328 16.82 -0.16 -36.58
N ASP A 329 16.20 0.68 -37.40
CA ASP A 329 14.75 0.94 -37.34
C ASP A 329 13.90 -0.34 -37.51
N GLU A 330 14.40 -1.30 -38.29
CA GLU A 330 13.77 -2.62 -38.44
C GLU A 330 13.82 -3.43 -37.16
N ILE A 331 14.96 -3.40 -36.44
CA ILE A 331 15.14 -4.11 -35.17
C ILE A 331 14.29 -3.45 -34.08
N ILE A 332 14.30 -2.12 -33.99
CA ILE A 332 13.44 -1.36 -33.08
C ILE A 332 11.98 -1.71 -33.32
N SER A 333 11.55 -1.73 -34.58
CA SER A 333 10.17 -2.10 -34.94
C SER A 333 9.84 -3.54 -34.52
N LYS A 334 10.76 -4.50 -34.72
CA LYS A 334 10.58 -5.89 -34.25
C LYS A 334 10.47 -5.98 -32.73
N ILE A 335 11.31 -5.28 -31.97
CA ILE A 335 11.23 -5.22 -30.50
C ILE A 335 9.84 -4.72 -30.06
N ILE A 336 9.33 -3.68 -30.73
CA ILE A 336 8.03 -3.07 -30.45
C ILE A 336 6.83 -3.91 -30.93
N GLU A 337 7.01 -4.84 -31.86
CA GLU A 337 5.96 -5.82 -32.22
C GLU A 337 5.95 -7.02 -31.25
N ILE A 338 7.12 -7.46 -30.77
CA ILE A 338 7.26 -8.64 -29.91
C ILE A 338 6.82 -8.38 -28.47
N HIS A 339 7.31 -7.31 -27.84
CA HIS A 339 7.15 -7.13 -26.38
C HIS A 339 5.94 -6.28 -25.96
N PRO A 340 5.63 -5.16 -26.66
CA PRO A 340 4.39 -4.42 -26.55
C PRO A 340 3.52 -4.60 -27.80
N PRO A 341 2.92 -5.78 -28.07
CA PRO A 341 1.98 -5.93 -29.18
C PRO A 341 0.81 -4.94 -29.02
N LEU A 342 0.24 -4.47 -30.13
CA LEU A 342 -0.87 -3.52 -30.08
C LEU A 342 -2.04 -4.12 -29.30
N GLY A 343 -2.49 -3.42 -28.25
CA GLY A 343 -3.63 -3.87 -27.46
C GLY A 343 -3.66 -3.25 -26.07
N LEU A 344 -4.26 -3.97 -25.12
CA LEU A 344 -4.54 -3.50 -23.76
C LEU A 344 -3.32 -3.53 -22.82
N LYS A 345 -2.16 -4.04 -23.27
CA LYS A 345 -0.94 -4.09 -22.44
C LYS A 345 -0.30 -2.69 -22.41
N LYS A 346 -0.77 -1.86 -21.48
CA LYS A 346 -0.43 -0.44 -21.28
C LYS A 346 -0.01 -0.19 -19.81
N GLN A 347 0.75 0.85 -19.51
CA GLN A 347 1.09 1.21 -18.11
C GLN A 347 0.55 2.59 -17.70
N ILE A 348 0.50 3.52 -18.64
CA ILE A 348 0.00 4.88 -18.48
C ILE A 348 -1.51 4.83 -18.65
N ILE A 349 -2.23 4.91 -17.54
CA ILE A 349 -3.69 4.96 -17.52
C ILE A 349 -4.09 6.29 -16.95
N TYR A 350 -4.38 7.20 -17.86
CA TYR A 350 -4.82 8.52 -17.51
C TYR A 350 -6.36 8.58 -17.58
N LEU A 351 -6.97 8.90 -16.45
CA LEU A 351 -8.42 8.95 -16.27
C LEU A 351 -8.88 10.40 -16.21
N ASP A 352 -9.71 10.82 -17.18
CA ASP A 352 -10.26 12.17 -17.19
C ASP A 352 -11.52 12.24 -16.30
N SER A 353 -11.38 12.83 -15.12
CA SER A 353 -12.49 13.02 -14.18
C SER A 353 -13.56 13.99 -14.68
N SER A 354 -13.30 14.77 -15.74
CA SER A 354 -14.34 15.59 -16.38
C SER A 354 -15.32 14.76 -17.22
N ILE A 355 -14.92 13.56 -17.64
CA ILE A 355 -15.76 12.62 -18.38
C ILE A 355 -16.50 11.70 -17.41
N ASN A 356 -15.83 11.24 -16.35
CA ASN A 356 -16.44 10.46 -15.28
C ASN A 356 -16.18 11.09 -13.91
N PRO A 357 -17.17 11.81 -13.33
CA PRO A 357 -17.05 12.42 -12.01
C PRO A 357 -16.72 11.44 -10.88
N GLU A 358 -17.08 10.16 -11.02
CA GLU A 358 -16.77 9.10 -10.04
C GLU A 358 -15.25 8.84 -9.92
N LEU A 359 -14.44 9.39 -10.84
CA LEU A 359 -12.98 9.31 -10.85
C LEU A 359 -12.31 10.59 -10.29
N ASP A 360 -13.06 11.53 -9.70
CA ASP A 360 -12.47 12.69 -9.02
C ASP A 360 -12.12 12.34 -7.56
N PRO A 361 -10.84 12.22 -7.19
CA PRO A 361 -10.45 11.88 -5.82
C PRO A 361 -10.51 13.08 -4.87
N LYS A 362 -10.82 14.30 -5.34
CA LYS A 362 -10.73 15.51 -4.52
C LYS A 362 -11.68 15.45 -3.34
N LYS A 363 -11.13 15.72 -2.15
CA LYS A 363 -11.83 15.76 -0.85
C LYS A 363 -12.36 14.40 -0.37
N LEU A 364 -12.02 13.31 -1.04
CA LEU A 364 -12.36 11.97 -0.54
C LEU A 364 -11.38 11.55 0.57
N PRO A 365 -11.84 10.83 1.60
CA PRO A 365 -10.96 10.16 2.53
C PRO A 365 -10.16 9.07 1.80
N ALA A 366 -9.06 8.61 2.42
CA ALA A 366 -8.33 7.47 1.89
C ALA A 366 -9.24 6.23 1.87
N TYR A 367 -9.19 5.48 0.76
CA TYR A 367 -9.90 4.21 0.64
C TYR A 367 -9.54 3.27 1.80
N GLN A 368 -10.56 2.86 2.56
CA GLN A 368 -10.37 1.97 3.70
C GLN A 368 -10.83 0.56 3.34
N LYS A 369 -9.87 -0.32 3.11
CA LYS A 369 -10.12 -1.75 2.98
C LYS A 369 -10.46 -2.35 4.34
N VAL A 370 -11.47 -3.20 4.39
CA VAL A 370 -11.79 -3.97 5.60
C VAL A 370 -10.63 -4.92 5.93
N GLN A 371 -10.25 -4.94 7.19
CA GLN A 371 -9.11 -5.73 7.65
C GLN A 371 -9.59 -7.04 8.24
N LYS A 372 -8.84 -8.10 7.97
CA LYS A 372 -9.13 -9.45 8.46
C LYS A 372 -9.22 -9.53 9.98
N ALA A 373 -8.46 -8.68 10.67
CA ALA A 373 -8.55 -8.51 12.12
C ALA A 373 -9.98 -8.25 12.62
N ASP A 374 -10.77 -7.44 11.91
CA ASP A 374 -12.15 -7.14 12.30
C ASP A 374 -13.07 -8.34 12.05
N ILE A 375 -12.87 -9.04 10.92
CA ILE A 375 -13.62 -10.27 10.59
C ILE A 375 -13.37 -11.34 11.66
N ASN A 376 -12.10 -11.62 11.97
CA ASN A 376 -11.74 -12.62 12.97
C ASN A 376 -12.27 -12.25 14.35
N LYS A 377 -12.17 -10.98 14.73
CA LYS A 377 -12.77 -10.49 15.97
C LYS A 377 -14.29 -10.70 16.02
N LEU A 378 -14.99 -10.49 14.90
CA LEU A 378 -16.43 -10.74 14.81
C LEU A 378 -16.76 -12.23 14.95
N LEU A 379 -15.93 -13.11 14.37
CA LEU A 379 -16.07 -14.56 14.49
C LEU A 379 -15.77 -15.06 15.91
N ASP A 380 -14.74 -14.52 16.57
CA ASP A 380 -14.42 -14.82 17.97
C ASP A 380 -15.58 -14.41 18.89
N ASP A 381 -16.07 -13.17 18.74
CA ASP A 381 -17.19 -12.67 19.53
C ASP A 381 -18.49 -13.51 19.30
N LEU A 382 -18.66 -14.08 18.09
CA LEU A 382 -19.76 -15.01 17.78
C LEU A 382 -19.55 -16.37 18.47
N GLY A 383 -18.34 -16.92 18.43
CA GLY A 383 -18.00 -18.17 19.11
C GLY A 383 -18.25 -18.07 20.61
N ASP A 384 -17.81 -16.98 21.23
CA ASP A 384 -18.07 -16.68 22.64
C ASP A 384 -19.56 -16.62 22.95
N TYR A 385 -20.35 -15.95 22.10
CA TYR A 385 -21.81 -15.88 22.26
C TYR A 385 -22.48 -17.26 22.16
N LEU A 386 -22.10 -18.05 21.16
CA LEU A 386 -22.67 -19.38 20.93
C LEU A 386 -22.36 -20.34 22.09
N ASN A 387 -21.14 -20.28 22.62
CA ASN A 387 -20.71 -21.11 23.74
C ASN A 387 -21.31 -20.64 25.07
N SER A 388 -21.17 -19.36 25.41
CA SER A 388 -21.55 -18.85 26.73
C SER A 388 -23.06 -18.60 26.89
N VAL A 389 -23.71 -18.03 25.86
CA VAL A 389 -25.12 -17.61 25.94
C VAL A 389 -26.03 -18.70 25.41
N LYS A 390 -25.74 -19.23 24.22
CA LYS A 390 -26.59 -20.24 23.57
C LYS A 390 -26.27 -21.66 23.99
N LYS A 391 -25.12 -21.89 24.64
CA LYS A 391 -24.65 -23.21 25.13
C LYS A 391 -24.64 -24.28 24.02
N TYR A 392 -24.28 -23.88 22.80
CA TYR A 392 -24.13 -24.86 21.72
C TYR A 392 -22.96 -25.79 22.03
N PRO A 393 -23.11 -27.11 21.79
CA PRO A 393 -22.00 -28.04 21.95
C PRO A 393 -20.92 -27.74 20.92
N GLN A 394 -19.66 -27.91 21.34
CA GLN A 394 -18.53 -27.79 20.44
C GLN A 394 -18.53 -28.92 19.41
N GLY A 395 -18.44 -28.60 18.13
CA GLY A 395 -18.36 -29.58 17.05
C GLY A 395 -19.08 -29.15 15.78
N LYS A 396 -19.15 -30.08 14.80
CA LYS A 396 -19.81 -29.82 13.53
C LYS A 396 -21.32 -29.74 13.70
N ILE A 397 -21.92 -28.74 13.08
CA ILE A 397 -23.38 -28.58 13.04
C ILE A 397 -23.97 -29.55 12.02
N PRO A 398 -25.00 -30.34 12.38
CA PRO A 398 -25.69 -31.26 11.49
C PRO A 398 -26.18 -30.57 10.21
N GLU A 399 -26.07 -31.24 9.06
CA GLU A 399 -26.35 -30.62 7.74
C GLU A 399 -27.78 -30.09 7.62
N ASN A 400 -28.73 -30.82 8.19
CA ASN A 400 -30.15 -30.47 8.23
C ASN A 400 -30.46 -29.24 9.10
N GLU A 401 -29.56 -28.83 9.99
CA GLU A 401 -29.75 -27.69 10.90
C GLU A 401 -28.95 -26.45 10.48
N ARG A 402 -28.01 -26.58 9.53
CA ARG A 402 -27.11 -25.49 9.13
C ARG A 402 -27.84 -24.22 8.71
N THR A 403 -28.86 -24.32 7.85
CA THR A 403 -29.60 -23.15 7.37
C THR A 403 -30.32 -22.42 8.52
N LYS A 404 -30.92 -23.18 9.44
CA LYS A 404 -31.61 -22.61 10.60
C LYS A 404 -30.62 -21.95 11.55
N PHE A 405 -29.47 -22.58 11.77
CA PHE A 405 -28.39 -22.02 12.58
C PHE A 405 -27.85 -20.71 12.00
N LEU A 406 -27.57 -20.68 10.69
CA LEU A 406 -27.08 -19.47 10.01
C LEU A 406 -28.09 -18.32 10.11
N ASN A 407 -29.37 -18.58 9.82
CA ASN A 407 -30.40 -17.54 9.80
C ASN A 407 -30.78 -17.03 11.20
N ASN A 408 -30.84 -17.91 12.19
CA ASN A 408 -31.37 -17.54 13.51
C ASN A 408 -30.27 -17.14 14.49
N GLU A 409 -29.17 -17.89 14.52
CA GLU A 409 -28.11 -17.68 15.51
C GLU A 409 -27.05 -16.72 14.99
N VAL A 410 -26.49 -17.01 13.81
CA VAL A 410 -25.39 -16.21 13.24
C VAL A 410 -25.87 -14.84 12.78
N PHE A 411 -26.88 -14.80 11.90
CA PHE A 411 -27.44 -13.54 11.42
C PHE A 411 -28.08 -12.75 12.57
N GLY A 412 -28.81 -13.42 13.47
CA GLY A 412 -29.41 -12.78 14.65
C GLY A 412 -28.37 -12.08 15.54
N PHE A 413 -27.22 -12.73 15.77
CA PHE A 413 -26.11 -12.14 16.51
C PHE A 413 -25.55 -10.90 15.82
N PHE A 414 -25.14 -11.01 14.55
CA PHE A 414 -24.53 -9.89 13.83
C PHE A 414 -25.49 -8.71 13.64
N TYR A 415 -26.76 -8.98 13.32
CA TYR A 415 -27.78 -7.95 13.20
C TYR A 415 -28.01 -7.21 14.53
N SER A 416 -28.05 -7.95 15.65
CA SER A 416 -28.19 -7.32 16.97
C SER A 416 -26.98 -6.44 17.33
N LYS A 417 -25.77 -6.85 16.94
CA LYS A 417 -24.53 -6.12 17.18
C LYS A 417 -24.45 -4.85 16.34
N LEU A 418 -24.82 -4.94 15.06
CA LEU A 418 -24.99 -3.80 14.18
C LEU A 418 -25.97 -2.79 14.77
N LYS A 419 -27.17 -3.24 15.15
CA LYS A 419 -28.21 -2.37 15.72
C LYS A 419 -27.71 -1.62 16.95
N LYS A 420 -27.03 -2.33 17.87
CA LYS A 420 -26.45 -1.71 19.07
C LYS A 420 -25.35 -0.71 18.73
N LEU A 421 -24.47 -1.05 17.79
CA LEU A 421 -23.37 -0.17 17.39
C LEU A 421 -23.91 1.11 16.76
N VAL A 422 -24.79 1.00 15.75
CA VAL A 422 -25.40 2.16 15.09
C VAL A 422 -26.16 3.01 16.11
N ALA A 423 -27.03 2.41 16.93
CA ALA A 423 -27.80 3.16 17.94
C ALA A 423 -26.91 3.95 18.93
N SER A 424 -25.67 3.53 19.16
CA SER A 424 -24.73 4.24 20.05
C SER A 424 -24.11 5.49 19.44
N LEU A 425 -24.16 5.65 18.11
CA LEU A 425 -23.48 6.72 17.39
C LEU A 425 -24.19 8.07 17.55
N ASN A 426 -23.40 9.14 17.59
CA ASN A 426 -23.89 10.50 17.46
C ASN A 426 -24.39 10.69 16.00
N PRO A 427 -25.64 11.13 15.78
CA PRO A 427 -26.15 11.38 14.44
C PRO A 427 -25.46 12.56 13.73
N GLU A 428 -24.84 13.48 14.46
CA GLU A 428 -24.17 14.65 13.89
C GLU A 428 -23.03 14.25 12.94
N ASN A 429 -23.11 14.71 11.68
CA ASN A 429 -22.17 14.42 10.60
C ASN A 429 -21.99 12.93 10.26
N LEU A 430 -22.83 12.03 10.79
CA LEU A 430 -22.65 10.59 10.59
C LEU A 430 -22.89 10.19 9.13
N LEU A 431 -23.99 10.68 8.53
CA LEU A 431 -24.33 10.35 7.14
C LEU A 431 -23.31 10.94 6.18
N GLU A 432 -22.86 12.17 6.39
CA GLU A 432 -21.85 12.85 5.59
C GLU A 432 -20.53 12.09 5.62
N ASN A 433 -20.12 11.61 6.79
CA ASN A 433 -18.94 10.74 6.92
C ASN A 433 -19.14 9.42 6.17
N LEU A 434 -20.26 8.71 6.39
CA LEU A 434 -20.52 7.42 5.72
C LEU A 434 -20.58 7.56 4.20
N ILE A 435 -21.22 8.62 3.68
CA ILE A 435 -21.26 8.93 2.25
C ILE A 435 -19.84 9.23 1.75
N SER A 436 -19.05 10.03 2.46
CA SER A 436 -17.67 10.35 2.05
C SER A 436 -16.80 9.09 1.92
N TYR A 437 -16.91 8.15 2.87
CA TYR A 437 -16.21 6.86 2.76
C TYR A 437 -16.79 5.96 1.67
N HIS A 438 -18.10 6.00 1.42
CA HIS A 438 -18.73 5.28 0.33
C HIS A 438 -18.24 5.79 -1.04
N GLU A 439 -18.20 7.11 -1.24
CA GLU A 439 -17.68 7.73 -2.46
C GLU A 439 -16.20 7.36 -2.68
N ALA A 440 -15.39 7.28 -1.61
CA ALA A 440 -14.01 6.78 -1.72
C ALA A 440 -13.95 5.31 -2.19
N ILE A 441 -14.90 4.45 -1.77
CA ILE A 441 -15.01 3.07 -2.26
C ILE A 441 -15.46 3.03 -3.71
N VAL A 442 -16.47 3.83 -4.09
CA VAL A 442 -16.97 3.93 -5.47
C VAL A 442 -15.86 4.40 -6.42
N HIS A 443 -15.11 5.42 -6.03
CA HIS A 443 -13.93 5.87 -6.74
C HIS A 443 -12.94 4.72 -6.95
N GLN A 444 -12.57 4.00 -5.88
CA GLN A 444 -11.63 2.88 -5.97
C GLN A 444 -12.14 1.76 -6.89
N VAL A 445 -13.43 1.41 -6.83
CA VAL A 445 -14.06 0.40 -7.68
C VAL A 445 -14.01 0.81 -9.15
N ASN A 446 -14.31 2.07 -9.46
CA ASN A 446 -14.30 2.58 -10.82
C ASN A 446 -12.89 2.71 -11.39
N GLU A 447 -11.94 3.21 -10.61
CA GLU A 447 -10.52 3.24 -10.98
C GLU A 447 -10.01 1.82 -11.26
N HIS A 448 -10.32 0.86 -10.39
CA HIS A 448 -9.95 -0.54 -10.59
C HIS A 448 -10.61 -1.15 -11.83
N ARG A 449 -11.90 -0.89 -12.08
CA ARG A 449 -12.61 -1.41 -13.25
C ARG A 449 -11.94 -0.99 -14.55
N LEU A 450 -11.40 0.23 -14.61
CA LEU A 450 -10.70 0.75 -15.79
C LEU A 450 -9.24 0.27 -15.89
N THR A 451 -8.57 0.06 -14.74
CA THR A 451 -7.14 -0.28 -14.71
C THR A 451 -6.85 -1.78 -14.70
N ILE A 452 -7.76 -2.63 -14.20
CA ILE A 452 -7.57 -4.08 -14.06
C ILE A 452 -7.23 -4.78 -15.37
N PRO A 453 -7.95 -4.59 -16.50
CA PRO A 453 -7.67 -5.32 -17.73
C PRO A 453 -6.21 -5.13 -18.19
N THR A 454 -5.76 -3.89 -18.10
CA THR A 454 -4.41 -3.47 -18.43
C THR A 454 -3.36 -4.02 -17.45
N ARG A 455 -3.63 -3.95 -16.14
CA ARG A 455 -2.76 -4.56 -15.10
C ARG A 455 -2.62 -6.06 -15.30
N LEU A 456 -3.72 -6.77 -15.61
CA LEU A 456 -3.70 -8.21 -15.88
C LEU A 456 -2.90 -8.55 -17.14
N ALA A 457 -3.05 -7.76 -18.21
CA ALA A 457 -2.26 -7.94 -19.43
C ALA A 457 -0.76 -7.77 -19.17
N CYS A 458 -0.39 -6.75 -18.40
CA CYS A 458 1.00 -6.43 -18.07
C CYS A 458 1.68 -7.45 -17.16
N PHE A 459 0.97 -7.95 -16.14
CA PHE A 459 1.55 -8.88 -15.15
C PHE A 459 1.09 -10.33 -15.34
N SER A 460 0.63 -10.70 -16.53
CA SER A 460 0.17 -12.06 -16.87
C SER A 460 1.24 -13.14 -16.67
N SER A 461 2.52 -12.78 -16.80
CA SER A 461 3.66 -13.68 -16.57
C SER A 461 4.03 -13.86 -15.09
N ILE A 462 3.41 -13.12 -14.17
CA ILE A 462 3.70 -13.15 -12.73
C ILE A 462 2.48 -13.71 -11.97
N PRO A 463 2.45 -15.01 -11.63
CA PRO A 463 1.25 -15.67 -11.11
C PRO A 463 0.71 -15.07 -9.81
N GLU A 464 1.58 -14.65 -8.89
CA GLU A 464 1.17 -14.08 -7.60
C GLU A 464 0.47 -12.72 -7.78
N ARG A 465 1.04 -11.84 -8.62
CA ARG A 465 0.45 -10.54 -8.96
C ARG A 465 -0.90 -10.72 -9.65
N TYR A 466 -1.00 -11.66 -10.59
CA TYR A 466 -2.24 -11.97 -11.28
C TYR A 466 -3.36 -12.37 -10.30
N LYS A 467 -3.08 -13.29 -9.36
CA LYS A 467 -4.05 -13.72 -8.35
C LYS A 467 -4.46 -12.57 -7.42
N ASN A 468 -3.52 -11.72 -7.01
CA ASN A 468 -3.81 -10.58 -6.14
C ASN A 468 -4.74 -9.57 -6.81
N ILE A 469 -4.50 -9.25 -8.10
CA ILE A 469 -5.37 -8.34 -8.87
C ILE A 469 -6.80 -8.87 -8.96
N GLN A 470 -6.99 -10.18 -9.19
CA GLN A 470 -8.32 -10.79 -9.24
C GLN A 470 -9.06 -10.70 -7.91
N LYS A 471 -8.34 -10.92 -6.80
CA LYS A 471 -8.92 -10.86 -5.45
C LYS A 471 -9.36 -9.44 -5.07
N GLU A 472 -8.59 -8.42 -5.44
CA GLU A 472 -8.92 -7.00 -5.20
C GLU A 472 -10.30 -6.61 -5.76
N MET A 473 -10.66 -7.13 -6.95
CA MET A 473 -11.94 -6.80 -7.58
C MET A 473 -13.14 -7.32 -6.78
N LEU A 474 -13.06 -8.57 -6.30
CA LEU A 474 -14.14 -9.21 -5.55
C LEU A 474 -14.34 -8.52 -4.20
N GLU A 475 -13.24 -8.25 -3.50
CA GLU A 475 -13.27 -7.58 -2.19
C GLU A 475 -13.86 -6.16 -2.31
N ASN A 476 -13.43 -5.36 -3.29
CA ASN A 476 -13.92 -4.00 -3.45
C ASN A 476 -15.44 -3.95 -3.76
N ASN A 477 -15.94 -4.87 -4.58
CA ASN A 477 -17.38 -4.93 -4.90
C ASN A 477 -18.22 -5.31 -3.66
N GLN A 478 -17.73 -6.24 -2.84
CA GLN A 478 -18.37 -6.60 -1.57
C GLN A 478 -18.40 -5.40 -0.61
N THR A 479 -17.27 -4.70 -0.48
CA THR A 479 -17.17 -3.51 0.37
C THR A 479 -18.10 -2.38 -0.07
N ALA A 480 -18.27 -2.16 -1.38
CA ALA A 480 -19.20 -1.17 -1.92
C ALA A 480 -20.66 -1.47 -1.55
N LEU A 481 -21.09 -2.73 -1.71
CA LEU A 481 -22.44 -3.17 -1.37
C LEU A 481 -22.73 -3.03 0.13
N ALA A 482 -21.79 -3.46 0.96
CA ALA A 482 -21.94 -3.40 2.41
C ALA A 482 -21.97 -1.96 2.92
N SER A 483 -21.07 -1.10 2.41
CA SER A 483 -21.07 0.34 2.73
C SER A 483 -22.41 1.02 2.39
N ARG A 484 -22.99 0.70 1.22
CA ARG A 484 -24.31 1.20 0.83
C ARG A 484 -25.40 0.73 1.77
N PHE A 485 -25.41 -0.56 2.14
CA PHE A 485 -26.36 -1.11 3.10
C PHE A 485 -26.33 -0.38 4.44
N ILE A 486 -25.14 -0.02 4.94
CA ILE A 486 -25.00 0.75 6.18
C ILE A 486 -25.63 2.14 6.07
N ILE A 487 -25.43 2.83 4.95
CA ILE A 487 -26.08 4.13 4.70
C ILE A 487 -27.60 3.98 4.71
N GLU A 488 -28.12 3.01 3.94
CA GLU A 488 -29.57 2.73 3.88
C GLU A 488 -30.14 2.39 5.26
N TYR A 489 -29.42 1.60 6.05
CA TYR A 489 -29.81 1.25 7.42
C TYR A 489 -29.83 2.47 8.34
N VAL A 490 -28.80 3.32 8.32
CA VAL A 490 -28.73 4.53 9.16
C VAL A 490 -29.80 5.54 8.77
N VAL A 491 -30.13 5.67 7.48
CA VAL A 491 -31.25 6.50 7.02
C VAL A 491 -32.60 5.94 7.51
N ALA A 492 -32.79 4.62 7.41
CA ALA A 492 -34.03 3.97 7.85
C ALA A 492 -34.19 3.91 9.37
N GLN A 493 -33.08 3.86 10.11
CA GLN A 493 -33.00 3.76 11.57
C GLN A 493 -31.97 4.75 12.12
N PRO A 494 -32.29 6.06 12.15
CA PRO A 494 -31.36 7.09 12.61
C PRO A 494 -30.92 6.85 14.06
N PRO A 495 -29.63 6.99 14.38
CA PRO A 495 -29.15 6.77 15.72
C PRO A 495 -29.41 7.98 16.63
N THR A 496 -29.43 7.74 17.93
CA THR A 496 -29.70 8.76 18.96
C THR A 496 -28.63 8.77 20.06
N GLY A 497 -27.48 8.15 19.78
CA GLY A 497 -26.40 8.00 20.74
C GLY A 497 -25.49 9.22 20.80
N ILE A 498 -24.39 9.07 21.53
CA ILE A 498 -23.42 10.14 21.79
C ILE A 498 -22.01 9.80 21.30
N ARG A 499 -21.79 8.56 20.83
CA ARG A 499 -20.47 8.08 20.43
C ARG A 499 -20.07 8.71 19.10
N ALA A 500 -18.97 9.45 19.08
CA ALA A 500 -18.49 10.09 17.85
C ALA A 500 -18.08 9.06 16.80
N PHE A 501 -18.26 9.39 15.52
CA PHE A 501 -17.76 8.57 14.43
C PHE A 501 -16.22 8.53 14.42
N SER A 502 -15.64 7.38 14.10
CA SER A 502 -14.18 7.22 13.98
C SER A 502 -13.85 6.03 13.07
N LEU A 503 -12.63 5.96 12.57
CA LEU A 503 -12.20 4.89 11.67
C LEU A 503 -12.29 3.50 12.34
N SER A 504 -12.01 3.40 13.65
CA SER A 504 -12.14 2.13 14.39
C SER A 504 -13.59 1.66 14.54
N ILE A 505 -14.56 2.58 14.46
CA ILE A 505 -15.99 2.28 14.45
C ILE A 505 -16.41 1.92 13.03
N TYR A 506 -15.95 2.67 12.03
CA TYR A 506 -16.23 2.39 10.62
C TYR A 506 -15.85 0.95 10.25
N ASP A 507 -14.65 0.51 10.62
CA ASP A 507 -14.17 -0.85 10.37
C ASP A 507 -14.99 -1.95 11.09
N ARG A 508 -15.76 -1.59 12.14
CA ARG A 508 -16.65 -2.52 12.87
C ARG A 508 -18.08 -2.52 12.35
N LEU A 509 -18.46 -1.52 11.55
CA LEU A 509 -19.70 -1.60 10.78
C LEU A 509 -19.47 -2.70 9.74
N PRO A 510 -20.45 -3.59 9.50
CA PRO A 510 -20.35 -4.63 8.49
C PRO A 510 -20.28 -3.95 7.12
N ASN A 511 -19.05 -3.61 6.75
CA ASN A 511 -18.63 -3.09 5.46
C ASN A 511 -18.06 -4.21 4.59
N ASN A 512 -18.32 -5.49 4.93
CA ASN A 512 -17.93 -6.68 4.19
C ASN A 512 -18.98 -7.79 4.29
#